data_AF-A0A925DJP9-F1
#
_entry.id   AF-A0A925DJP9-F1
#
_cell.length_a   1.000
_cell.length_b   1.000
_cell.length_c   1.000
_cell.angle_alpha   90.00
_cell.angle_beta   90.00
_cell.angle_gamma   90.00
#
_symmetry.space_group_name_H-M   'P 1'
#
loop_
_entity.id
_entity.type
_entity.pdbx_description
1 polymer ?
#
loop_
_entity_poly.entity_id
_entity_poly.type
_entity_poly.pdbx_seq_one_letter_code
_entity_poly.pdbx_strand_id
1 'polypeptide(L)'
;MRRLRNILFLVSFSGGSFFAQPGERKNTPEDYISKYKEDAIIQMHLYGIPASITLAQGMLESGNGNSALSVYANNHFGIKCHKEWTGESYIMDDDASNECFRKYG
;
A
#
# COMPACT_ATOMS: atom_id res chain seq x y z
N MET A 1 -3.09 33.14 -25.88
CA MET A 1 -2.36 34.37 -25.51
C MET A 1 -2.88 34.88 -24.18
N ARG A 2 -1.97 34.99 -23.18
CA ARG A 2 -2.05 35.77 -21.93
C ARG A 2 -3.10 35.24 -20.92
N ARG A 3 -2.75 34.86 -19.69
CA ARG A 3 -1.75 35.46 -18.79
C ARG A 3 -1.09 34.40 -17.89
N LEU A 4 0.24 34.34 -17.93
CA LEU A 4 1.07 33.80 -16.86
C LEU A 4 0.72 34.51 -15.55
N ARG A 5 0.39 33.77 -14.50
CA ARG A 5 0.41 34.27 -13.13
C ARG A 5 1.65 33.69 -12.46
N ASN A 6 2.74 34.47 -12.55
CA ASN A 6 3.95 34.27 -11.75
C ASN A 6 3.56 34.37 -10.27
N ILE A 7 3.41 33.23 -9.60
CA ILE A 7 3.40 33.19 -8.14
C ILE A 7 4.87 33.25 -7.73
N LEU A 8 5.32 34.46 -7.40
CA LEU A 8 6.60 34.72 -6.79
C LEU A 8 6.57 34.08 -5.39
N PHE A 9 7.09 32.87 -5.23
CA PHE A 9 7.38 32.30 -3.91
C PHE A 9 8.53 33.11 -3.31
N LEU A 10 8.21 34.11 -2.50
CA LEU A 10 9.17 34.75 -1.61
C LEU A 10 9.55 33.73 -0.53
N VAL A 11 10.64 33.02 -0.77
CA VAL A 11 11.29 32.20 0.26
C VAL A 11 12.01 33.16 1.20
N SER A 12 11.30 33.60 2.25
CA SER A 12 11.95 34.16 3.43
C SER A 12 12.70 33.02 4.12
N PHE A 13 13.99 32.91 3.83
CA PHE A 13 14.92 31.99 4.49
C PHE A 13 15.21 32.50 5.91
N SER A 14 14.21 32.41 6.79
CA SER A 14 14.39 32.54 8.23
C SER A 14 14.95 31.21 8.72
N GLY A 15 16.14 31.21 9.35
CA GLY A 15 16.86 30.01 9.79
C GLY A 15 16.07 29.12 10.76
N GLY A 16 15.19 28.29 10.22
CA GLY A 16 14.49 27.24 10.94
C GLY A 16 15.41 26.05 11.16
N SER A 17 15.55 25.62 12.42
CA SER A 17 16.12 24.32 12.75
C SER A 17 15.43 23.24 11.91
N PHE A 18 16.20 22.52 11.10
CA PHE A 18 15.72 21.34 10.39
C PHE A 18 15.42 20.25 11.43
N PHE A 19 14.19 20.23 11.93
CA PHE A 19 13.70 19.09 12.69
C PHE A 19 13.61 17.91 11.71
N ALA A 20 14.51 16.94 11.84
CA ALA A 20 14.38 15.66 11.15
C ALA A 20 13.04 15.03 11.60
N GLN A 21 12.10 14.85 10.67
CA GLN A 21 10.89 14.11 10.96
C GLN A 21 11.28 12.65 11.23
N PRO A 22 10.78 12.01 12.31
CA PRO A 22 11.00 10.59 12.52
C PRO A 22 10.44 9.82 11.33
N GLY A 23 11.26 8.94 10.75
CA GLY A 23 10.82 8.10 9.64
C GLY A 23 9.66 7.21 10.07
N GLU A 24 8.68 7.02 9.18
CA GLU A 24 7.56 6.12 9.42
C GLU A 24 8.08 4.70 9.70
N ARG A 25 7.60 4.09 10.79
CA ARG A 25 8.02 2.74 11.20
C ARG A 25 7.46 1.72 10.22
N LYS A 26 8.30 1.18 9.34
CA LYS A 26 7.93 0.08 8.43
C LYS A 26 7.83 -1.24 9.19
N ASN A 27 6.86 -2.06 8.81
CA ASN A 27 6.77 -3.44 9.27
C ASN A 27 7.98 -4.24 8.80
N THR A 28 8.55 -5.03 9.69
CA THR A 28 9.56 -6.03 9.36
C THR A 28 8.91 -7.30 8.79
N PRO A 29 9.69 -8.22 8.20
CA PRO A 29 9.20 -9.57 7.87
C PRO A 29 8.51 -10.26 9.06
N GLU A 30 9.10 -10.16 10.25
CA GLU A 30 8.58 -10.78 11.47
C GLU A 30 7.26 -10.13 11.91
N ASP A 31 7.13 -8.80 11.79
CA ASP A 31 5.87 -8.10 12.07
C ASP A 31 4.74 -8.63 11.16
N TYR A 32 5.02 -8.78 9.86
CA TYR A 32 4.05 -9.29 8.88
C TYR A 32 3.67 -10.75 9.16
N ILE A 33 4.66 -11.62 9.37
CA ILE A 33 4.42 -13.03 9.70
C ILE A 33 3.60 -13.14 10.98
N SER A 34 3.98 -12.41 12.03
CA SER A 34 3.26 -12.42 13.31
C SER A 34 1.79 -12.05 13.14
N LYS A 35 1.51 -11.05 12.29
CA LYS A 35 0.16 -10.57 12.01
C LYS A 35 -0.69 -11.54 11.20
N TYR A 36 -0.14 -12.17 10.15
CA TYR A 36 -0.92 -12.91 9.16
C TYR A 36 -0.76 -14.45 9.23
N LYS A 37 0.10 -14.98 10.10
CA LYS A 37 0.36 -16.44 10.16
C LYS A 37 -0.89 -17.27 10.43
N GLU A 38 -1.78 -16.80 11.30
CA GLU A 38 -2.98 -17.57 11.66
C GLU A 38 -3.95 -17.65 10.48
N ASP A 39 -4.16 -16.53 9.78
CA ASP A 39 -4.97 -16.50 8.55
C ASP A 39 -4.36 -17.42 7.49
N ALA A 40 -3.03 -17.36 7.30
CA ALA A 40 -2.35 -18.22 6.33
C ALA A 40 -2.49 -19.72 6.68
N ILE A 41 -2.46 -20.09 7.96
CA ILE A 41 -2.70 -21.47 8.42
C ILE A 41 -4.15 -21.89 8.18
N ILE A 42 -5.12 -21.00 8.47
CA ILE A 42 -6.53 -21.26 8.17
C ILE A 42 -6.73 -21.51 6.68
N GLN A 43 -6.19 -20.63 5.82
CA GLN A 43 -6.26 -20.78 4.36
C GLN A 43 -5.55 -22.06 3.88
N MET A 44 -4.44 -22.44 4.51
CA MET A 44 -3.76 -23.70 4.22
C MET A 44 -4.65 -24.91 4.45
N HIS A 45 -5.39 -24.94 5.56
CA HIS A 45 -6.32 -26.04 5.83
C HIS A 45 -7.55 -26.02 4.91
N LEU A 46 -8.05 -24.85 4.53
CA LEU A 46 -9.22 -24.72 3.65
C LEU A 46 -8.92 -25.07 2.19
N TYR A 47 -7.76 -24.66 1.67
CA TYR A 47 -7.44 -24.70 0.24
C TYR A 47 -6.23 -25.57 -0.11
N GLY A 48 -5.52 -26.11 0.89
CA GLY A 48 -4.38 -27.01 0.68
C GLY A 48 -3.09 -26.33 0.24
N ILE A 49 -3.02 -24.99 0.28
CA ILE A 49 -1.79 -24.24 -0.06
C ILE A 49 -0.98 -24.04 1.22
N PRO A 50 0.28 -24.50 1.30
CA PRO A 50 1.13 -24.29 2.48
C PRO A 50 1.13 -22.83 2.95
N ALA A 51 0.93 -22.60 4.25
CA ALA A 51 0.86 -21.25 4.83
C ALA A 51 2.12 -20.42 4.51
N SER A 52 3.28 -21.07 4.41
CA SER A 52 4.53 -20.44 4.01
C SER A 52 4.49 -19.83 2.61
N ILE A 53 3.79 -20.45 1.65
CA ILE A 53 3.65 -19.93 0.28
C ILE A 53 2.76 -18.69 0.31
N THR A 54 1.62 -18.74 1.00
CA THR A 54 0.71 -17.59 1.15
C THR A 54 1.41 -16.41 1.82
N LEU A 55 2.14 -16.65 2.92
CA LEU A 55 2.90 -15.61 3.62
C LEU A 55 4.02 -15.03 2.73
N ALA A 56 4.78 -15.89 2.04
CA ALA A 56 5.86 -15.45 1.17
C ALA A 56 5.34 -14.56 0.03
N GLN A 57 4.25 -14.96 -0.63
CA GLN A 57 3.63 -14.13 -1.67
C GLN A 57 3.10 -12.82 -1.07
N GLY A 58 2.35 -12.87 0.03
CA GLY A 58 1.82 -11.68 0.68
C GLY A 58 2.92 -10.69 1.04
N MET A 59 4.04 -11.16 1.62
CA MET A 59 5.20 -10.35 1.96
C MET A 59 5.86 -9.72 0.72
N LEU A 60 6.07 -10.50 -0.34
CA LEU A 60 6.71 -10.03 -1.57
C LEU A 60 5.88 -8.92 -2.25
N GLU A 61 4.59 -9.19 -2.50
CA GLU A 61 3.71 -8.29 -3.25
C GLU A 61 3.37 -7.02 -2.46
N SER A 62 3.31 -7.10 -1.12
CA SER A 62 2.98 -5.96 -0.27
C SER A 62 4.19 -5.25 0.33
N GLY A 63 5.41 -5.73 0.09
CA GLY A 63 6.61 -5.23 0.77
C GLY A 63 6.51 -5.36 2.29
N ASN A 64 6.13 -6.55 2.79
CA ASN A 64 5.79 -6.81 4.19
C ASN A 64 4.64 -5.93 4.71
N GLY A 65 3.64 -5.65 3.86
CA GLY A 65 2.46 -4.85 4.21
C GLY A 65 2.70 -3.35 4.26
N ASN A 66 3.81 -2.86 3.70
CA ASN A 66 4.17 -1.44 3.70
C ASN A 66 3.79 -0.71 2.39
N SER A 67 3.30 -1.40 1.37
CA SER A 67 2.86 -0.75 0.13
C SER A 67 1.64 0.13 0.39
N ALA A 68 1.52 1.25 -0.35
CA ALA A 68 0.38 2.16 -0.23
C ALA A 68 -0.95 1.42 -0.42
N LEU A 69 -1.02 0.50 -1.39
CA LEU A 69 -2.20 -0.32 -1.63
C LEU A 69 -2.56 -1.22 -0.43
N SER A 70 -1.56 -1.80 0.24
CA SER A 70 -1.80 -2.63 1.43
C SER A 70 -2.22 -1.78 2.63
N VAL A 71 -1.58 -0.63 2.84
CA VAL A 71 -1.86 0.26 3.97
C VAL A 71 -3.23 0.93 3.85
N TYR A 72 -3.57 1.44 2.67
CA TYR A 72 -4.79 2.25 2.48
C TYR A 72 -5.98 1.46 1.94
N ALA A 73 -5.74 0.31 1.29
CA ALA A 73 -6.80 -0.51 0.70
C ALA A 73 -6.88 -1.94 1.25
N ASN A 74 -6.00 -2.33 2.18
CA ASN A 74 -5.89 -3.70 2.71
C ASN A 74 -5.71 -4.76 1.59
N ASN A 75 -5.16 -4.35 0.44
CA ASN A 75 -5.03 -5.21 -0.74
C ASN A 75 -3.55 -5.55 -0.96
N HIS A 76 -3.17 -6.71 -0.43
CA HIS A 76 -1.79 -7.19 -0.41
C HIS A 76 -1.29 -7.74 -1.76
N PHE A 77 -2.20 -8.06 -2.67
CA PHE A 77 -1.91 -8.85 -3.88
C PHE A 77 -2.20 -8.08 -5.17
N GLY A 78 -2.41 -6.76 -5.11
CA GLY A 78 -2.64 -5.97 -6.31
C GLY A 78 -3.93 -6.33 -7.05
N ILE A 79 -4.96 -6.82 -6.34
CA ILE A 79 -6.17 -7.31 -7.01
C ILE A 79 -6.92 -6.14 -7.63
N LYS A 80 -6.99 -6.12 -8.97
CA LYS A 80 -7.67 -5.08 -9.75
C LYS A 80 -9.20 -5.23 -9.67
N CYS A 81 -9.89 -4.11 -9.88
CA CYS A 81 -11.34 -4.11 -10.06
C CYS A 81 -11.71 -4.81 -11.37
N HIS A 82 -12.74 -5.64 -11.33
CA HIS A 82 -13.37 -6.23 -12.51
C HIS A 82 -14.85 -5.90 -12.51
N LYS A 83 -15.56 -6.23 -13.59
CA LYS A 83 -16.99 -5.87 -13.76
C LYS A 83 -17.87 -6.34 -12.59
N GLU A 84 -17.51 -7.46 -11.97
CA GLU A 84 -18.25 -8.07 -10.87
C GLU A 84 -17.94 -7.44 -9.50
N TRP A 85 -16.97 -6.53 -9.42
CA TRP A 85 -16.59 -5.89 -8.16
C TRP A 85 -17.55 -4.75 -7.82
N THR A 86 -18.30 -4.92 -6.73
CA THR A 86 -19.27 -3.93 -6.22
C THR A 86 -18.87 -3.33 -4.88
N GLY A 87 -17.68 -3.68 -4.36
CA GLY A 87 -17.16 -3.17 -3.09
C GLY A 87 -16.43 -1.85 -3.23
N GLU A 88 -15.78 -1.41 -2.15
CA GLU A 88 -14.96 -0.20 -2.19
C GLU A 88 -13.75 -0.35 -3.13
N SER A 89 -13.24 0.79 -3.61
CA SER A 89 -12.11 0.84 -4.53
C SER A 89 -11.06 1.83 -4.08
N TYR A 90 -9.82 1.58 -4.48
CA TYR A 90 -8.69 2.48 -4.33
C TYR A 90 -8.09 2.75 -5.71
N ILE A 91 -7.97 4.02 -6.07
CA ILE A 91 -7.40 4.45 -7.36
C ILE A 91 -5.94 4.81 -7.16
N MET A 92 -5.06 4.20 -7.95
CA MET A 92 -3.64 4.54 -7.98
C MET A 92 -3.04 4.22 -9.35
N ASP A 93 -1.88 4.81 -9.62
CA ASP A 93 -1.09 4.47 -10.80
C ASP A 93 -0.25 3.22 -10.49
N ASP A 94 -0.22 2.27 -11.42
CA ASP A 94 0.59 1.04 -11.36
C ASP A 94 1.25 0.77 -12.74
N ASP A 95 0.59 0.00 -13.62
CA ASP A 95 1.01 -0.18 -15.01
C ASP A 95 0.54 0.98 -15.90
N ALA A 96 -0.66 1.47 -15.61
CA ALA A 96 -1.31 2.60 -16.28
C ALA A 96 -1.78 3.63 -15.25
N SER A 97 -2.19 4.81 -15.73
CA SER A 97 -2.73 5.84 -14.85
C SER A 97 -4.16 5.55 -14.42
N ASN A 98 -4.47 5.91 -13.18
CA ASN A 98 -5.79 5.78 -12.54
C ASN A 98 -6.35 4.35 -12.58
N GLU A 99 -5.53 3.35 -12.31
CA GLU A 99 -6.00 1.98 -12.22
C GLU A 99 -6.85 1.75 -10.96
N CYS A 100 -7.88 0.93 -11.10
CA CYS A 100 -8.79 0.58 -10.02
C CYS A 100 -8.34 -0.70 -9.34
N PHE A 101 -8.08 -0.61 -8.05
CA PHE A 101 -7.83 -1.75 -7.18
C PHE A 101 -8.98 -1.94 -6.21
N ARG A 102 -9.22 -3.20 -5.85
CA ARG A 102 -10.18 -3.53 -4.80
C ARG A 102 -9.68 -2.99 -3.48
N LYS A 103 -10.60 -2.47 -2.67
CA LYS A 103 -10.35 -2.12 -1.28
C LYS A 103 -11.15 -3.04 -0.38
N TYR A 104 -10.48 -3.62 0.61
CA TYR A 104 -11.08 -4.54 1.56
C TYR A 104 -11.16 -3.87 2.95
N GLY A 105 -12.35 -3.85 3.54
CA GLY A 105 -12.59 -3.24 4.85
C GLY A 105 -13.81 -2.35 4.83
#